data_AF-A0A948VZL4-F1
#
_entry.id   AF-A0A948VZL4-F1
#
_cell.length_a   1.000
_cell.length_b   1.000
_cell.length_c   1.000
_cell.angle_alpha   90.00
_cell.angle_beta   90.00
_cell.angle_gamma   90.00
#
_symmetry.space_group_name_H-M   'P 1'
#
loop_
_entity.id
_entity.type
_entity.pdbx_description
1 polymer ?
#
loop_
_entity_poly.entity_id
_entity_poly.type
_entity_poly.pdbx_seq_one_letter_code
_entity_poly.pdbx_strand_id
1 'polypeptide(L)' 'MYAQIAVNIPTVTGVFDYALPRELEGKVGAGHLVTVPFGKQTVQGVVFRL' A
#
# COMPACT_ATOMS: atom_id res chain seq x y z
N MET A 1 0.82 5.65 -11.73
CA MET A 1 0.07 6.21 -10.59
C MET A 1 0.78 5.81 -9.30
N TYR A 2 0.55 6.52 -8.19
CA TYR A 2 1.06 6.11 -6.88
C TYR A 2 -0.12 5.76 -5.96
N ALA A 3 0.14 5.06 -4.86
CA ALA A 3 -0.83 4.86 -3.80
C ALA A 3 -0.13 5.04 -2.46
N GLN A 4 -0.75 5.79 -1.56
CA GLN A 4 -0.31 5.89 -0.17
C GLN A 4 -0.89 4.73 0.61
N ILE A 5 -0.03 3.95 1.25
CA ILE A 5 -0.41 2.75 1.98
C ILE A 5 0.06 2.86 3.43
N ALA A 6 -0.87 2.67 4.36
CA ALA A 6 -0.55 2.46 5.77
C ALA A 6 -0.22 0.98 5.99
N VAL A 7 1.02 0.68 6.35
CA VAL A 7 1.48 -0.70 6.58
C VAL A 7 1.09 -1.20 7.96
N ASN A 8 0.70 -2.47 8.06
CA ASN A 8 0.32 -3.09 9.32
C ASN A 8 1.54 -3.67 10.04
N ILE A 9 2.39 -2.78 10.58
CA ILE A 9 3.57 -3.14 11.38
C ILE A 9 3.52 -2.36 12.70
N PRO A 10 3.47 -3.02 13.87
CA PRO A 10 3.23 -2.33 15.16
C PRO A 10 4.19 -1.18 15.51
N THR A 11 5.45 -1.27 15.05
CA THR A 11 6.50 -0.29 15.36
C THR A 11 6.68 0.78 14.28
N VAL A 12 5.91 0.74 13.20
CA VAL A 12 6.00 1.67 12.08
C VAL A 12 4.75 2.52 12.03
N THR A 13 4.93 3.84 11.90
CA THR A 13 3.83 4.79 11.76
C THR A 13 3.99 5.57 10.44
N GLY A 14 2.87 6.03 9.90
CA GLY A 14 2.83 6.81 8.66
C GLY A 14 2.26 6.05 7.47
N VAL A 15 2.27 6.73 6.32
CA VAL A 15 1.89 6.19 5.01
C VAL A 15 3.07 6.26 4.06
N PHE A 16 3.16 5.29 3.15
CA PHE A 16 4.27 5.17 2.22
C PHE A 16 3.75 5.11 0.79
N ASP A 17 4.45 5.78 -0.12
CA ASP A 17 4.07 5.82 -1.53
C ASP A 17 4.55 4.56 -2.26
N TYR A 18 3.64 3.93 -2.98
CA TYR A 18 3.91 2.76 -3.83
C TYR A 18 3.53 3.05 -5.26
N ALA A 19 4.38 2.67 -6.21
CA ALA A 19 4.01 2.72 -7.62
C ALA A 19 2.94 1.66 -7.90
N LEU A 20 1.82 2.07 -8.48
CA LEU A 20 0.75 1.15 -8.86
C LEU A 20 1.01 0.59 -10.26
N PRO A 21 1.13 -0.73 -10.42
CA PRO A 21 1.19 -1.38 -11.73
C PRO A 21 -0.06 -1.06 -12.55
N ARG A 22 0.11 -0.92 -13.87
CA ARG A 22 -0.98 -0.55 -14.77
C ARG A 22 -2.15 -1.54 -14.74
N GLU A 23 -1.86 -2.82 -14.51
CA GLU A 23 -2.88 -3.88 -14.43
C GLU A 23 -3.84 -3.75 -13.23
N LEU A 24 -3.45 -2.95 -12.22
CA LEU A 24 -4.22 -2.69 -11.00
C LEU A 24 -4.96 -1.35 -11.04
N GLU A 25 -4.77 -0.55 -12.09
CA GLU A 25 -5.53 0.70 -12.27
C GLU A 25 -7.04 0.41 -12.30
N GLY A 26 -7.81 1.17 -11.51
CA GLY A 26 -9.25 0.98 -11.35
C GLY A 26 -9.69 -0.24 -10.53
N LYS A 27 -8.75 -1.10 -10.10
CA LYS A 27 -9.03 -2.27 -9.23
C LYS A 27 -8.64 -2.05 -7.77
N VAL A 28 -7.81 -1.05 -7.52
CA VAL A 28 -7.35 -0.67 -6.18
C VAL A 28 -7.96 0.69 -5.83
N GLY A 29 -8.41 0.86 -4.59
CA GLY A 29 -9.01 2.09 -4.09
C GLY A 29 -8.80 2.25 -2.59
N ALA A 30 -9.09 3.44 -2.04
CA ALA A 30 -8.96 3.70 -0.60
C ALA A 30 -9.76 2.68 0.23
N GLY A 31 -9.17 2.23 1.34
CA GLY A 31 -9.73 1.21 2.24
C GLY A 31 -9.46 -0.24 1.84
N HIS A 32 -8.96 -0.50 0.62
CA HIS A 32 -8.61 -1.88 0.23
C HIS A 32 -7.41 -2.41 1.01
N LEU A 33 -7.51 -3.65 1.46
CA LEU A 33 -6.40 -4.41 2.00
C LEU A 33 -5.50 -4.87 0.85
N VAL A 34 -4.21 -4.62 0.98
CA VAL A 34 -3.20 -4.93 -0.03
C VAL A 34 -1.98 -5.59 0.60
N THR A 35 -1.20 -6.28 -0.22
CA THR A 35 0.07 -6.88 0.16
C THR A 35 1.18 -6.17 -0.59
N VAL A 36 2.15 -5.60 0.12
CA VAL A 36 3.20 -4.76 -0.45
C VAL A 36 4.59 -5.12 0.09
N PRO A 37 5.65 -4.92 -0.71
CA PRO A 37 7.01 -5.03 -0.20
C PRO A 37 7.32 -3.87 0.77
N PHE A 38 7.97 -4.16 1.89
CA PHE A 38 8.46 -3.17 2.84
C PHE A 38 9.84 -3.57 3.36
N GLY A 39 10.89 -2.92 2.83
CA GLY A 39 12.27 -3.31 3.09
C GLY A 39 12.57 -4.72 2.55
N LYS A 40 12.87 -5.67 3.45
CA LYS A 40 13.24 -7.06 3.11
C LYS A 40 12.08 -8.06 3.21
N GLN A 41 10.87 -7.59 3.50
CA GLN A 41 9.71 -8.44 3.75
C GLN A 41 8.50 -7.96 2.96
N THR A 42 7.49 -8.82 2.89
CA THR A 42 6.19 -8.51 2.30
C THR A 42 5.17 -8.45 3.43
N VAL A 43 4.41 -7.36 3.51
CA VAL A 43 3.47 -7.09 4.61
C VAL A 43 2.10 -6.70 4.08
N GLN A 44 1.11 -6.80 4.94
CA GLN A 44 -0.20 -6.24 4.66
C GLN A 44 -0.24 -4.75 4.96
N GLY A 45 -1.08 -4.03 4.22
CA GLY A 45 -1.40 -2.63 4.47
C GLY A 45 -2.76 -2.27 3.91
N VAL A 46 -3.19 -1.05 4.20
CA VAL A 46 -4.46 -0.51 3.70
C VAL A 46 -4.17 0.72 2.85
N VAL A 47 -4.82 0.80 1.69
CA VAL A 47 -4.71 1.97 0.82
C VAL A 47 -5.37 3.16 1.49
N PHE A 48 -4.60 4.21 1.74
CA PHE A 48 -5.06 5.46 2.29
C PHE A 48 -5.58 6.40 1.19
N ARG A 49 -4.84 6.51 0.08
CA ARG A 49 -5.17 7.35 -1.09
C ARG A 49 -4.44 6.87 -2.35
N LEU A 50 -4.96 7.19 -3.54
CA LEU A 50 -4.33 7.01 -4.85
C LEU A 50 -3.78 8.33 -5.42
#